data_AF-A0A261B3J5-F1
#
_entry.id   AF-A0A261B3J5-F1
#
_cell.length_a   1.000
_cell.length_b   1.000
_cell.length_c   1.000
_cell.angle_alpha   90.00
_cell.angle_beta   90.00
_cell.angle_gamma   90.00
#
_symmetry.space_group_name_H-M   'P 1'
#
loop_
_entity.id
_entity.type
_entity.pdbx_description
1 polymer ?
#
loop_
_entity_poly.entity_id
_entity_poly.type
_entity_poly.pdbx_seq_one_letter_code
_entity_poly.pdbx_strand_id
1 'polypeptide(L)'
;MIILYYSFFFSILFQLFQYSHSIPKLNIDVTKHALSTDEVLKSPHYKNKALHVELSTESGEELLEHWSTQGFSGLIAAIATRRLPLVEKYHQMTHQKCASEAETISEHARCLLELEKDAQDAIVL
;
A
#
# COMPACT_ATOMS: atom_id res chain seq x y z
N MET A 1 -14.03 33.36 29.19
CA MET A 1 -12.92 32.39 29.07
C MET A 1 -13.34 31.05 28.50
N ILE A 2 -14.43 30.43 28.99
CA ILE A 2 -14.92 29.12 28.52
C ILE A 2 -15.33 29.10 27.03
N ILE A 3 -15.99 30.15 26.54
CA ILE A 3 -16.44 30.24 25.14
C ILE A 3 -15.23 30.29 24.18
N LEU A 4 -14.18 31.03 24.54
CA LEU A 4 -12.96 31.11 23.74
C LEU A 4 -12.21 29.77 23.69
N TYR A 5 -12.28 28.98 24.78
CA TYR A 5 -11.70 27.64 24.83
C TYR A 5 -12.40 26.67 23.88
N TYR A 6 -13.74 26.65 23.86
CA TYR A 6 -14.50 25.80 22.93
C TYR A 6 -14.30 26.21 21.48
N SER A 7 -14.26 27.50 21.17
CA SER A 7 -13.98 27.99 19.81
C SER A 7 -12.59 27.58 19.33
N PHE A 8 -11.58 27.68 20.19
CA PHE A 8 -10.22 27.26 19.87
C PHE A 8 -10.11 25.74 19.68
N PHE A 9 -10.75 24.96 20.56
CA PHE A 9 -10.76 23.50 20.48
C PHE A 9 -11.49 23.00 19.22
N PHE A 10 -12.59 23.66 18.84
CA PHE A 10 -13.34 23.35 17.62
C PHE A 10 -12.54 23.67 16.34
N SER A 11 -11.78 24.77 16.33
CA SER A 11 -10.87 25.09 15.22
C SER A 11 -9.75 24.06 15.06
N ILE A 12 -9.15 23.59 16.17
CA ILE A 12 -8.11 22.55 16.12
C ILE A 12 -8.68 21.23 15.61
N LEU A 13 -9.85 20.81 16.11
CA LEU A 13 -10.52 19.59 15.69
C LEU A 13 -10.91 19.63 14.20
N PHE A 14 -11.35 20.80 13.72
CA PHE A 14 -11.69 21.02 12.31
C PHE A 14 -10.45 20.96 11.41
N GLN A 15 -9.31 21.51 11.83
CA GLN A 15 -8.07 21.42 11.05
C GLN A 15 -7.50 19.99 10.99
N LEU A 16 -7.62 19.21 12.07
CA LEU A 16 -7.23 17.80 12.07
C LEU A 16 -8.13 16.96 11.14
N PHE A 17 -9.43 17.26 11.06
CA PHE A 17 -10.35 16.58 10.16
C PHE A 17 -10.05 16.85 8.67
N GLN A 18 -9.65 18.08 8.32
CA GLN A 18 -9.30 18.44 6.94
C GLN A 18 -8.02 17.74 6.46
N TYR A 19 -7.05 17.47 7.34
CA TYR A 19 -5.81 16.78 6.99
C TYR A 19 -6.00 15.29 6.64
N SER A 20 -7.03 14.65 7.19
CA SER A 20 -7.39 13.27 6.84
C SER A 20 -7.88 13.12 5.39
N HIS A 21 -8.37 14.19 4.75
CA HIS A 21 -8.92 14.16 3.39
C HIS A 21 -7.87 14.37 2.29
N SER A 22 -6.63 14.69 2.64
CA SER A 22 -5.55 14.96 1.68
C SER A 22 -4.79 13.71 1.19
N ILE A 23 -5.23 12.48 1.49
CA ILE A 23 -4.70 11.31 0.78
C ILE A 23 -5.19 11.41 -0.67
N PRO A 24 -4.31 11.65 -1.66
CA PRO A 24 -4.74 11.70 -3.05
C PRO A 24 -5.37 10.35 -3.39
N LYS A 25 -6.65 10.35 -3.74
CA LYS A 25 -7.28 9.18 -4.35
C LYS A 25 -6.50 8.88 -5.62
N LEU A 26 -5.73 7.81 -5.59
CA LEU A 26 -5.02 7.32 -6.76
C LEU A 26 -6.10 6.86 -7.75
N ASN A 27 -6.34 7.65 -8.80
CA ASN A 27 -7.22 7.28 -9.91
C ASN A 27 -6.52 6.20 -10.74
N ILE A 28 -6.40 5.00 -10.17
CA ILE A 28 -6.03 3.80 -10.94
C ILE A 28 -7.29 3.33 -11.63
N ASP A 29 -7.33 3.46 -12.94
CA ASP A 29 -8.28 2.72 -13.75
C ASP A 29 -7.82 1.25 -13.82
N VAL A 30 -8.32 0.43 -12.88
CA VAL A 30 -8.07 -1.02 -12.85
C VAL A 30 -8.67 -1.76 -14.05
N THR A 31 -9.53 -1.10 -14.83
CA THR A 31 -10.17 -1.69 -16.01
C THR A 31 -9.41 -1.41 -17.30
N LYS A 32 -8.40 -0.51 -17.27
CA LYS A 32 -7.57 -0.17 -18.44
C LYS A 32 -6.93 -1.39 -19.12
N HIS A 33 -6.61 -2.43 -18.35
CA HIS A 33 -6.01 -3.68 -18.83
C HIS A 33 -6.94 -4.89 -18.68
N ALA A 34 -8.20 -4.67 -18.31
CA ALA A 34 -9.18 -5.74 -18.23
C ALA A 34 -9.59 -6.16 -19.64
N LEU A 35 -9.71 -7.48 -19.85
CA LEU A 35 -10.31 -8.00 -21.07
C LEU A 35 -11.77 -7.55 -21.16
N SER A 36 -12.15 -7.01 -22.30
CA SER A 36 -13.55 -6.74 -22.61
C SER A 36 -14.33 -8.05 -22.71
N THR A 37 -15.64 -7.98 -22.50
CA THR A 37 -16.51 -9.15 -22.63
C THR A 37 -16.43 -9.78 -24.02
N ASP A 38 -16.29 -8.97 -25.08
CA ASP A 38 -16.14 -9.47 -26.45
C ASP A 38 -14.82 -10.24 -26.65
N GLU A 39 -13.72 -9.75 -26.07
CA GLU A 39 -12.43 -10.47 -26.07
C GLU A 39 -12.50 -11.78 -25.31
N VAL A 40 -13.16 -11.79 -24.14
CA VAL A 40 -13.38 -13.02 -23.36
C VAL A 40 -14.19 -14.02 -24.18
N LEU A 41 -15.30 -13.61 -24.80
CA LEU A 41 -16.17 -14.50 -25.58
C LEU A 41 -15.49 -15.04 -26.85
N LYS A 42 -14.60 -14.27 -27.46
CA LYS A 42 -13.84 -14.68 -28.67
C LYS A 42 -12.59 -15.49 -28.34
N SER A 43 -12.18 -15.55 -27.08
CA SER A 43 -10.98 -16.28 -26.66
C SER A 43 -11.13 -17.78 -26.92
N PRO A 44 -10.09 -18.46 -27.46
CA PRO A 44 -10.10 -19.93 -27.61
C PRO A 44 -10.19 -20.67 -26.26
N HIS A 45 -9.92 -19.96 -25.16
CA HIS A 45 -10.02 -20.46 -23.79
C HIS A 45 -11.43 -20.40 -23.22
N TYR A 46 -12.36 -19.66 -23.84
CA TYR A 46 -13.74 -19.56 -23.36
C TYR A 46 -14.57 -20.75 -23.84
N LYS A 47 -14.91 -21.65 -22.91
CA LYS A 47 -15.67 -22.89 -23.16
C LYS A 47 -16.70 -23.10 -22.06
N ASN A 48 -17.85 -23.67 -22.38
CA ASN A 48 -18.90 -23.99 -21.39
C ASN A 48 -19.32 -22.81 -20.49
N LYS A 49 -19.35 -21.58 -21.05
CA LYS A 49 -19.65 -20.33 -20.33
C LYS A 49 -18.60 -19.94 -19.27
N ALA A 50 -17.40 -20.49 -19.33
CA ALA A 50 -16.28 -20.18 -18.44
C ALA A 50 -14.97 -19.97 -19.22
N LEU A 51 -14.08 -19.13 -18.70
CA LEU A 51 -12.75 -18.93 -19.26
C LEU A 51 -11.80 -19.97 -18.65
N HIS A 52 -11.34 -20.92 -19.47
CA HIS A 52 -10.43 -21.99 -19.10
C HIS A 52 -9.02 -21.69 -19.62
N VAL A 53 -8.22 -21.03 -18.78
CA VAL A 53 -6.80 -20.80 -19.05
C VAL A 53 -6.00 -21.99 -18.51
N GLU A 54 -5.37 -22.74 -19.40
CA GLU A 54 -4.44 -23.80 -19.01
C GLU A 54 -3.12 -23.16 -18.58
N LEU A 55 -2.71 -23.42 -17.34
CA LEU A 55 -1.43 -22.98 -16.79
C LEU A 55 -0.52 -24.20 -16.64
N SER A 56 0.73 -24.08 -17.05
CA SER A 56 1.75 -25.07 -16.68
C SER A 56 1.99 -25.01 -15.17
N THR A 57 2.54 -26.07 -14.59
CA THR A 57 2.93 -26.08 -13.17
C THR A 57 3.88 -24.93 -12.86
N GLU A 58 4.89 -24.71 -13.71
CA GLU A 58 5.89 -23.64 -13.58
C GLU A 58 5.23 -22.25 -13.58
N SER A 59 4.37 -21.95 -14.56
CA SER A 59 3.66 -20.66 -14.59
C SER A 59 2.70 -20.49 -13.42
N GLY A 60 2.13 -21.58 -12.90
CA GLY A 60 1.32 -21.56 -11.69
C GLY A 60 2.12 -21.22 -10.44
N GLU A 61 3.33 -21.77 -10.31
CA GLU A 61 4.27 -21.49 -9.21
C GLU A 61 4.76 -20.04 -9.25
N GLU A 62 5.18 -19.55 -10.42
CA GLU A 62 5.59 -18.15 -10.61
C GLU A 62 4.45 -17.17 -10.27
N LEU A 63 3.24 -17.47 -10.73
CA LEU A 63 2.06 -16.64 -10.42
C LEU A 63 1.78 -16.61 -8.91
N LEU A 64 1.87 -17.77 -8.25
CA LEU A 64 1.67 -17.87 -6.80
C LEU A 64 2.72 -17.08 -6.03
N GLU A 65 3.99 -17.16 -6.43
CA GLU A 65 5.08 -16.40 -5.82
C GLU A 65 4.88 -14.89 -5.99
N HIS A 66 4.54 -14.44 -7.19
CA HIS A 66 4.27 -13.03 -7.46
C HIS A 66 3.09 -12.49 -6.66
N TRP A 67 1.97 -13.23 -6.62
CA TRP A 67 0.78 -12.80 -5.87
C TRP A 67 1.02 -12.79 -4.37
N SER A 68 1.77 -13.78 -3.87
CA SER A 68 2.18 -13.82 -2.46
C SER A 68 3.04 -12.60 -2.13
N THR A 69 4.05 -12.30 -2.96
CA THR A 69 4.91 -11.12 -2.77
C THR A 69 4.10 -9.84 -2.74
N GLN A 70 3.22 -9.60 -3.72
CA GLN A 70 2.36 -8.41 -3.76
C GLN A 70 1.46 -8.29 -2.52
N GLY A 71 0.87 -9.40 -2.07
CA GLY A 71 0.03 -9.44 -0.87
C GLY A 71 0.79 -9.07 0.40
N PHE A 72 1.97 -9.67 0.62
CA PHE A 72 2.80 -9.38 1.79
C PHE A 72 3.42 -7.99 1.74
N SER A 73 3.88 -7.50 0.59
CA SER A 73 4.35 -6.12 0.42
C SER A 73 3.26 -5.11 0.80
N GLY A 74 2.01 -5.37 0.44
CA GLY A 74 0.86 -4.55 0.85
C GLY A 74 0.65 -4.51 2.37
N LEU A 75 0.76 -5.67 3.04
CA LEU A 75 0.69 -5.76 4.50
C LEU A 75 1.84 -4.98 5.17
N ILE A 76 3.07 -5.14 4.69
CA ILE A 76 4.25 -4.45 5.20
C ILE A 76 4.09 -2.93 5.04
N ALA A 77 3.63 -2.46 3.88
CA ALA A 77 3.35 -1.05 3.62
C ALA A 77 2.29 -0.48 4.58
N ALA A 78 1.26 -1.26 4.91
CA ALA A 78 0.24 -0.85 5.88
C ALA A 78 0.81 -0.70 7.30
N ILE A 79 1.73 -1.59 7.70
CA ILE A 79 2.44 -1.46 8.98
C ILE A 79 3.34 -0.22 8.96
N ALA A 80 4.16 -0.05 7.92
CA ALA A 80 5.04 1.10 7.75
C ALA A 80 4.27 2.44 7.80
N THR A 81 3.09 2.50 7.17
CA THR A 81 2.21 3.69 7.22
C THR A 81 1.86 4.11 8.64
N ARG A 82 1.74 3.17 9.59
CA ARG A 82 1.49 3.47 11.00
C ARG A 82 2.74 3.94 11.76
N ARG A 83 3.93 3.61 11.25
CA ARG A 83 5.23 3.95 11.87
C ARG A 83 5.82 5.26 11.37
N LEU A 84 5.58 5.61 10.10
CA LEU A 84 6.09 6.85 9.50
C LEU A 84 5.82 8.13 10.33
N PRO A 85 4.67 8.31 11.00
CA PRO A 85 4.43 9.50 11.84
C PRO A 85 5.31 9.58 13.10
N LEU A 86 5.97 8.48 13.50
CA LEU A 86 6.79 8.38 14.71
C LEU A 86 8.26 8.73 14.49
N VAL A 87 8.67 8.92 13.25
CA VAL A 87 10.07 9.21 12.87
C VAL A 87 10.19 10.58 12.22
N GLU A 88 11.39 11.15 12.25
CA GLU A 88 11.68 12.41 11.57
C GLU A 88 11.53 12.30 10.04
N LYS A 89 11.29 13.44 9.40
CA LYS A 89 11.07 13.53 7.94
C LYS A 89 12.20 12.91 7.12
N TYR A 90 13.45 13.00 7.59
CA TYR A 90 14.59 12.35 6.93
C TYR A 90 14.40 10.83 6.85
N HIS A 91 14.05 10.17 7.96
CA HIS A 91 13.80 8.73 8.03
C HIS A 91 12.58 8.31 7.19
N GLN A 92 11.55 9.16 7.11
CA GLN A 92 10.40 8.91 6.22
C GLN A 92 10.83 8.83 4.76
N MET A 93 11.66 9.77 4.30
CA MET A 93 12.18 9.79 2.93
C MET A 93 13.09 8.60 2.64
N THR A 94 13.95 8.22 3.61
CA THR A 94 14.82 7.05 3.51
C THR A 94 14.00 5.77 3.37
N HIS A 95 12.97 5.59 4.21
CA HIS A 95 12.08 4.42 4.12
C HIS A 95 11.32 4.39 2.79
N GLN A 96 10.77 5.53 2.34
CA GLN A 96 10.05 5.59 1.06
C GLN A 96 10.96 5.19 -0.11
N LYS A 97 12.23 5.62 -0.11
CA LYS A 97 13.20 5.19 -1.11
C LYS A 97 13.45 3.69 -1.05
N CYS A 98 13.77 3.16 0.13
CA CYS A 98 14.01 1.73 0.33
C CYS A 98 12.82 0.88 -0.17
N ALA A 99 11.61 1.25 0.25
CA ALA A 99 10.39 0.53 -0.11
C ALA A 99 10.09 0.60 -1.63
N SER A 100 10.51 1.67 -2.32
CA SER A 100 10.32 1.79 -3.77
C SER A 100 11.32 0.99 -4.61
N GLU A 101 12.45 0.61 -4.03
CA GLU A 101 13.52 -0.18 -4.68
C GLU A 101 13.43 -1.67 -4.34
N ALA A 102 12.58 -2.05 -3.38
CA ALA A 102 12.40 -3.44 -2.95
C ALA A 102 11.51 -4.23 -3.93
N GLU A 103 11.96 -5.42 -4.30
CA GLU A 103 11.25 -6.33 -5.23
C GLU A 103 10.76 -7.60 -4.51
N THR A 104 11.43 -7.97 -3.41
CA THR A 104 11.13 -9.18 -2.64
C THR A 104 10.52 -8.86 -1.28
N ILE A 105 9.79 -9.83 -0.70
CA ILE A 105 9.25 -9.72 0.66
C ILE A 105 10.35 -9.42 1.68
N SER A 106 11.51 -10.07 1.54
CA SER A 106 12.65 -9.89 2.44
C SER A 106 13.20 -8.47 2.41
N GLU A 107 13.27 -7.85 1.23
CA GLU A 107 13.70 -6.46 1.08
C GLU A 107 12.69 -5.48 1.68
N HIS A 108 11.40 -5.66 1.41
CA HIS A 108 10.35 -4.86 2.05
C HIS A 108 10.37 -4.99 3.58
N ALA A 109 10.56 -6.22 4.09
CA ALA A 109 10.67 -6.46 5.53
C ALA A 109 11.90 -5.77 6.12
N ARG A 110 13.04 -5.79 5.43
CA ARG A 110 14.24 -5.06 5.84
C ARG A 110 13.98 -3.56 5.94
N CYS A 111 13.35 -2.95 4.95
CA CYS A 111 12.99 -1.52 4.98
C CYS A 111 12.11 -1.17 6.19
N LEU A 112 11.18 -2.07 6.56
CA LEU A 112 10.33 -1.90 7.74
C LEU A 112 11.13 -2.02 9.05
N LEU A 113 12.06 -2.98 9.15
CA LEU A 113 12.89 -3.14 10.35
C LEU A 113 13.78 -1.92 10.60
N GLU A 114 14.36 -1.34 9.55
CA GLU A 114 15.12 -0.09 9.66
C GLU A 114 14.23 1.06 10.14
N LEU A 115 13.01 1.20 9.60
CA LEU A 115 12.04 2.19 10.06
C LEU A 115 11.61 2.00 11.53
N GLU A 116 11.42 0.76 11.97
CA GLU A 116 11.10 0.45 13.38
C GLU A 116 12.26 0.81 14.30
N LYS A 117 13.51 0.60 13.86
CA LYS A 117 14.69 1.02 14.62
C LYS A 117 14.72 2.54 14.79
N ASP A 118 14.49 3.28 13.72
CA ASP A 118 14.44 4.74 13.74
C ASP A 118 13.30 5.25 14.64
N ALA A 119 12.15 4.57 14.63
CA ALA A 119 11.02 4.91 15.51
C ALA A 119 11.32 4.67 16.99
N GLN A 120 12.09 3.64 17.32
CA GLN A 120 12.52 3.36 18.69
C GLN A 120 13.53 4.40 19.18
N ASP A 121 14.51 4.74 18.34
CA ASP A 121 15.53 5.74 18.66
C ASP A 121 14.91 7.13 18.91
N ALA A 122 13.82 7.45 18.20
CA ALA A 122 13.06 8.70 18.39
C ALA A 122 12.22 8.77 19.68
N ILE A 123 11.90 7.63 20.31
CA ILE A 123 11.11 7.58 21.56
C ILE A 123 12.02 7.67 22.80
N VAL A 124 13.31 7.34 22.65
CA VAL A 124 14.27 7.26 23.77
C VAL A 124 15.02 8.60 23.99
N LEU A 125 14.89 9.56 23.07
CA LEU A 125 15.38 10.94 23.20
C LEU A 125 14.28 11.88 23.72
#